data_AF-A0AAJ2LPH3-F1
#
_entry.id   AF-A0AAJ2LPH3-F1
#
_cell.length_a   1.000
_cell.length_b   1.000
_cell.length_c   1.000
_cell.angle_alpha   90.00
_cell.angle_beta   90.00
_cell.angle_gamma   90.00
#
_symmetry.space_group_name_H-M   'P 1'
#
loop_
_entity.id
_entity.type
_entity.pdbx_description
1 polymer ?
#
loop_
_entity_poly.entity_id
_entity_poly.type
_entity_poly.pdbx_seq_one_letter_code
_entity_poly.pdbx_strand_id
1 'polypeptide(L)'
;SAPASSGLAGALLGSLYMMLIIIVVAIPIGVASAIYLEEFAPKNFFTDFIEVNINNLAAVPSIVFGLLGAAIFINWLHLPISAPLVGGLVLSLLTLPTVIIATRASLRAVSPS
;
A
#
# COMPACT_ATOMS: atom_id res chain seq x y z
N SER A 1 -26.18 17.26 -21.82
CA SER A 1 -25.54 16.63 -20.65
C SER A 1 -24.46 17.56 -20.15
N ALA A 2 -24.54 18.02 -18.90
CA ALA A 2 -23.51 18.93 -18.37
C ALA A 2 -22.16 18.19 -18.29
N PRO A 3 -21.06 18.74 -18.84
CA PRO A 3 -19.73 18.09 -18.86
C PRO A 3 -19.24 17.59 -17.49
N ALA A 4 -19.69 18.23 -16.41
CA ALA A 4 -19.41 17.83 -15.03
C ALA A 4 -19.97 16.44 -14.66
N SER A 5 -21.13 16.07 -15.23
CA SER A 5 -21.79 14.79 -14.93
C SER A 5 -21.20 13.60 -15.69
N SER A 6 -20.61 13.83 -16.87
CA SER A 6 -20.03 12.78 -17.71
C SER A 6 -18.70 12.21 -17.18
N GLY A 7 -17.96 12.99 -16.37
CA GLY A 7 -16.69 12.55 -15.78
C GLY A 7 -16.83 11.86 -14.41
N LEU A 8 -17.90 12.17 -13.66
CA LEU A 8 -18.09 11.71 -12.28
C LEU A 8 -18.18 10.19 -12.18
N ALA A 9 -18.99 9.55 -13.03
CA ALA A 9 -19.17 8.10 -13.02
C ALA A 9 -17.85 7.35 -13.32
N GLY A 10 -17.05 7.87 -14.27
CA GLY A 10 -15.74 7.31 -14.60
C GLY A 10 -14.74 7.44 -13.44
N ALA A 11 -14.71 8.59 -12.77
CA ALA A 11 -13.86 8.81 -11.60
C ALA A 11 -14.22 7.89 -10.43
N LEU A 12 -15.52 7.73 -10.15
CA LEU A 12 -16.01 6.84 -9.08
C LEU A 12 -15.70 5.37 -9.36
N LEU A 13 -15.90 4.91 -10.60
CA LEU A 13 -15.54 3.54 -10.98
C LEU A 13 -14.02 3.34 -10.91
N GLY A 14 -13.23 4.31 -11.39
CA GLY A 14 -11.78 4.29 -11.28
C GLY A 14 -11.30 4.17 -9.83
N SER A 15 -11.86 4.96 -8.92
CA SER A 15 -11.51 4.88 -7.49
C SER A 15 -11.93 3.54 -6.87
N LEU A 16 -13.09 3.00 -7.24
CA LEU A 16 -13.54 1.69 -6.77
C LEU A 16 -12.57 0.58 -7.19
N TYR A 17 -12.13 0.58 -8.45
CA TYR A 17 -11.13 -0.39 -8.93
C TYR A 17 -9.80 -0.25 -8.20
N MET A 18 -9.33 0.98 -7.97
CA MET A 18 -8.12 1.22 -7.18
C MET A 18 -8.25 0.68 -5.75
N MET A 19 -9.40 0.89 -5.09
CA MET A 19 -9.67 0.34 -3.75
C MET A 19 -9.65 -1.19 -3.74
N LEU A 20 -10.23 -1.84 -4.74
CA LEU A 20 -10.19 -3.30 -4.84
C LEU A 20 -8.74 -3.81 -4.92
N ILE A 21 -7.88 -3.14 -5.67
CA ILE A 21 -6.45 -3.51 -5.75
C ILE A 21 -5.76 -3.34 -4.40
N ILE A 22 -6.02 -2.23 -3.70
CA ILE A 22 -5.48 -2.01 -2.34
C ILE A 22 -5.91 -3.13 -1.39
N ILE A 23 -7.19 -3.52 -1.43
CA ILE A 23 -7.71 -4.59 -0.58
C ILE A 23 -7.06 -5.93 -0.91
N VAL A 24 -6.81 -6.23 -2.19
CA VAL A 24 -6.23 -7.52 -2.59
C VAL A 24 -4.72 -7.57 -2.35
N VAL A 25 -4.02 -6.44 -2.42
CA VAL A 25 -2.56 -6.38 -2.34
C VAL A 25 -2.09 -5.92 -0.98
N ALA A 26 -2.41 -4.68 -0.59
CA ALA A 26 -1.84 -4.06 0.60
C ALA A 26 -2.35 -4.69 1.89
N ILE A 27 -3.63 -5.08 1.95
CA ILE A 27 -4.19 -5.65 3.18
C ILE A 27 -3.58 -7.03 3.49
N PRO A 28 -3.60 -8.04 2.61
CA PRO A 28 -3.04 -9.35 2.92
C PRO A 28 -1.55 -9.29 3.24
N ILE A 29 -0.79 -8.55 2.43
CA ILE A 29 0.66 -8.42 2.62
C ILE A 29 0.97 -7.68 3.92
N GLY A 30 0.28 -6.57 4.18
CA GLY A 30 0.50 -5.75 5.38
C GLY A 30 0.12 -6.49 6.66
N VAL A 31 -1.04 -7.16 6.67
CA VAL A 31 -1.51 -7.93 7.82
C VAL A 31 -0.62 -9.15 8.06
N ALA A 32 -0.27 -9.91 7.02
CA ALA A 32 0.62 -11.06 7.16
C ALA A 32 2.01 -10.64 7.67
N SER A 33 2.56 -9.54 7.14
CA SER A 33 3.84 -9.00 7.61
C SER A 33 3.77 -8.56 9.06
N ALA A 34 2.68 -7.92 9.48
CA ALA A 34 2.48 -7.50 10.87
C ALA A 34 2.38 -8.70 11.82
N ILE A 35 1.59 -9.71 11.48
CA ILE A 35 1.45 -10.94 12.28
C ILE A 35 2.81 -11.63 12.39
N TYR A 36 3.52 -11.83 11.28
CA TYR A 36 4.83 -12.45 11.29
C TYR A 36 5.83 -11.69 12.17
N LEU A 37 5.93 -10.37 12.00
CA LEU A 37 6.87 -9.54 12.75
C LEU A 37 6.53 -9.43 14.24
N GLU A 38 5.25 -9.55 14.61
CA GLU A 38 4.82 -9.37 15.99
C GLU A 38 4.77 -10.68 16.79
N GLU A 39 4.32 -11.78 16.18
CA GLU A 39 4.12 -13.05 16.89
C GLU A 39 5.26 -14.06 16.66
N PHE A 40 5.89 -14.05 15.48
CA PHE A 40 6.81 -15.13 15.07
C PHE A 40 8.27 -14.69 14.95
N ALA A 41 8.53 -13.43 14.61
CA ALA A 41 9.87 -12.96 14.27
C ALA A 41 10.76 -12.85 15.52
N PRO A 42 11.92 -13.53 15.57
CA PRO A 42 12.88 -13.34 16.64
C PRO A 42 13.53 -11.96 16.53
N LYS A 43 13.88 -11.35 17.67
CA LYS A 43 14.64 -10.09 17.69
C LYS A 43 16.08 -10.35 17.24
N ASN A 44 16.39 -9.96 16.01
CA ASN A 44 17.72 -10.08 15.42
C ASN A 44 17.94 -8.97 14.39
N PHE A 45 19.15 -8.90 13.85
CA PHE A 45 19.52 -7.89 12.86
C PHE A 45 18.63 -7.90 11.60
N PHE A 46 18.11 -9.06 11.18
CA PHE A 46 17.23 -9.14 10.02
C PHE A 46 15.86 -8.52 10.31
N THR A 47 15.26 -8.83 11.47
CA THR A 47 14.00 -8.23 11.93
C THR A 47 14.15 -6.72 12.08
N ASP A 48 15.23 -6.26 12.72
CA ASP A 48 15.53 -4.83 12.88
C ASP A 48 15.67 -4.13 11.52
N PHE A 49 16.35 -4.76 10.56
CA PHE A 49 16.47 -4.23 9.21
C PHE A 49 15.10 -4.08 8.52
N ILE A 50 14.22 -5.09 8.62
CA ILE A 50 12.87 -5.01 8.06
C ILE A 50 12.08 -3.87 8.70
N GLU A 51 12.14 -3.74 10.03
CA GLU A 51 11.46 -2.66 10.75
C GLU A 51 11.93 -1.26 10.34
N VAL A 52 13.24 -1.08 10.18
CA VAL A 52 13.82 0.18 9.67
C VAL A 52 13.29 0.47 8.26
N ASN A 53 13.21 -0.53 7.38
CA ASN A 53 12.67 -0.33 6.03
C ASN A 53 11.17 0.03 6.05
N ILE A 54 10.36 -0.60 6.90
CA ILE A 54 8.94 -0.24 7.04
C ILE A 54 8.79 1.21 7.50
N ASN A 55 9.58 1.65 8.48
CA ASN A 55 9.57 3.03 8.97
C ASN A 55 10.08 4.01 7.90
N ASN A 56 11.12 3.64 7.15
CA ASN A 56 11.62 4.45 6.04
C ASN A 56 10.55 4.59 4.95
N LEU A 57 9.87 3.50 4.57
CA LEU A 57 8.76 3.54 3.61
C LEU A 57 7.62 4.44 4.10
N ALA A 58 7.29 4.40 5.39
CA ALA A 58 6.26 5.25 5.99
C ALA A 58 6.61 6.75 5.96
N ALA A 59 7.90 7.09 5.97
CA ALA A 59 8.38 8.47 5.96
C ALA A 59 8.45 9.09 4.55
N VAL A 60 8.36 8.28 3.49
CA VAL A 60 8.44 8.76 2.11
C VAL A 60 7.19 9.61 1.77
N PRO A 61 7.34 10.83 1.24
CA PRO A 61 6.21 11.65 0.80
C PRO A 61 5.40 10.98 -0.32
N SER A 62 4.08 11.15 -0.31
CA SER A 62 3.17 10.49 -1.26
C SER A 62 3.48 10.79 -2.74
N ILE A 63 3.97 12.00 -3.04
CA ILE A 63 4.35 12.38 -4.40
C ILE A 63 5.51 11.53 -4.95
N VAL A 64 6.43 11.11 -4.08
CA VAL A 64 7.58 10.28 -4.45
C VAL A 64 7.10 8.90 -4.85
N PHE A 65 6.11 8.33 -4.15
CA PHE A 65 5.46 7.08 -4.56
C PHE A 65 4.79 7.21 -5.93
N GLY A 66 4.14 8.35 -6.23
CA GLY A 66 3.57 8.62 -7.55
C GLY A 66 4.60 8.59 -8.69
N LEU A 67 5.74 9.27 -8.49
CA LEU A 67 6.82 9.33 -9.48
C LEU A 67 7.53 7.98 -9.64
N LEU A 68 7.85 7.32 -8.53
CA LEU A 68 8.49 5.99 -8.53
C LEU A 68 7.56 4.94 -9.14
N GLY A 69 6.27 5.03 -8.82
CA GLY A 69 5.21 4.24 -9.42
C GLY A 69 5.14 4.37 -10.93
N ALA A 70 5.18 5.60 -11.45
CA ALA A 70 5.22 5.82 -12.89
C ALA A 70 6.51 5.27 -13.52
N ALA A 71 7.67 5.48 -12.90
CA ALA A 71 8.93 4.94 -13.40
C ALA A 71 8.93 3.41 -13.48
N ILE A 72 8.43 2.72 -12.45
CA ILE A 72 8.44 1.26 -12.39
C ILE A 72 7.30 0.68 -13.22
N PHE A 73 6.06 1.08 -12.97
CA PHE A 73 4.90 0.43 -13.58
C PHE A 73 4.69 0.85 -15.02
N ILE A 74 4.85 2.14 -15.34
CA ILE A 74 4.60 2.65 -16.69
C ILE A 74 5.86 2.50 -17.54
N ASN A 75 7.00 3.04 -17.10
CA ASN A 75 8.18 3.05 -17.96
C ASN A 75 8.89 1.69 -18.02
N TRP A 76 9.02 0.98 -16.90
CA TRP A 76 9.76 -0.28 -16.87
C TRP A 76 8.88 -1.50 -17.20
N LEU A 77 7.71 -1.62 -16.57
CA LEU A 77 6.77 -2.71 -16.84
C LEU A 77 5.83 -2.44 -18.02
N HIS A 78 5.93 -1.28 -18.67
CA HIS A 78 5.16 -0.90 -19.86
C HIS A 78 3.63 -0.96 -19.65
N LEU A 79 3.17 -0.73 -18.41
CA LEU A 79 1.74 -0.69 -18.12
C LEU A 79 1.11 0.62 -18.61
N PRO A 80 -0.17 0.58 -19.06
CA PRO A 80 -0.84 1.75 -19.57
C PRO A 80 -1.07 2.81 -18.48
N ILE A 81 -0.75 4.06 -18.79
CA ILE A 81 -0.89 5.24 -17.90
C ILE A 81 -2.32 5.41 -17.37
N SER A 82 -3.32 5.04 -18.17
CA SER A 82 -4.74 5.30 -17.90
C SER A 82 -5.45 4.15 -17.19
N ALA A 83 -4.72 3.14 -16.70
CA ALA A 83 -5.34 2.04 -15.98
C ALA A 83 -5.48 2.34 -14.48
N PRO A 84 -6.69 2.19 -13.89
CA PRO A 84 -6.87 2.12 -12.43
C PRO A 84 -5.93 1.11 -11.75
N LEU A 85 -5.42 0.13 -12.51
CA LEU A 85 -4.41 -0.82 -12.05
C LEU A 85 -3.14 -0.13 -11.53
N VAL A 86 -2.53 0.75 -12.31
CA VAL A 86 -1.27 1.41 -11.93
C VAL A 86 -1.48 2.28 -10.70
N GLY A 87 -2.53 3.10 -10.70
CA GLY A 87 -2.89 3.91 -9.54
C GLY A 87 -3.13 3.07 -8.29
N GLY A 88 -3.86 1.97 -8.42
CA GLY A 88 -4.12 1.03 -7.32
C GLY A 88 -2.84 0.38 -6.77
N LEU A 89 -1.90 -0.02 -7.63
CA LEU A 89 -0.62 -0.60 -7.22
C LEU A 89 0.26 0.42 -6.48
N VAL A 90 0.35 1.66 -6.99
CA VAL A 90 1.10 2.73 -6.33
C VAL A 90 0.50 3.06 -4.97
N LEU A 91 -0.82 3.21 -4.90
CA LEU A 91 -1.52 3.44 -3.64
C LEU A 91 -1.35 2.26 -2.68
N SER A 92 -1.27 1.03 -3.18
CA SER A 92 -0.99 -0.16 -2.36
C SER A 92 0.39 -0.08 -1.71
N LEU A 93 1.43 0.31 -2.46
CA LEU A 93 2.77 0.50 -1.92
C LEU A 93 2.80 1.59 -0.83
N LEU A 94 2.08 2.69 -1.06
CA LEU A 94 1.96 3.77 -0.09
C LEU A 94 1.20 3.34 1.17
N THR A 95 0.16 2.52 1.03
CA THR A 95 -0.74 2.12 2.13
C THR A 95 -0.14 0.98 2.97
N LEU A 96 0.75 0.17 2.40
CA LEU A 96 1.37 -0.98 3.04
C LEU A 96 2.02 -0.67 4.41
N PRO A 97 2.91 0.33 4.57
CA PRO A 97 3.50 0.63 5.87
C PRO A 97 2.44 1.03 6.92
N THR A 98 1.42 1.79 6.51
CA THR A 98 0.30 2.16 7.39
C THR A 98 -0.46 0.94 7.89
N VAL A 99 -0.77 -0.01 7.01
CA VAL A 99 -1.46 -1.26 7.38
C VAL A 99 -0.60 -2.08 8.34
N ILE A 100 0.70 -2.21 8.07
CA ILE A 100 1.61 -2.96 8.95
C ILE A 100 1.62 -2.35 10.36
N ILE A 101 1.86 -1.04 10.47
CA ILE A 101 1.98 -0.35 11.76
C ILE A 101 0.65 -0.44 12.54
N ALA A 102 -0.48 -0.18 11.87
CA ALA A 102 -1.80 -0.25 12.50
C ALA A 102 -2.14 -1.67 12.98
N THR A 103 -1.80 -2.70 12.20
CA THR A 103 -2.05 -4.10 12.57
C THR A 103 -1.18 -4.52 13.74
N ARG A 104 0.13 -4.17 13.74
CA ARG A 104 1.03 -4.45 14.88
C ARG A 104 0.58 -3.77 16.16
N ALA A 105 0.17 -2.50 16.09
CA ALA A 105 -0.37 -1.78 17.24
C ALA A 105 -1.63 -2.45 17.80
N SER A 106 -2.50 -2.96 16.91
CA SER A 106 -3.70 -3.68 17.30
C SER A 106 -3.38 -5.03 17.96
N LEU A 107 -2.44 -5.81 17.40
CA LEU A 107 -1.98 -7.08 17.97
C LEU A 107 -1.38 -6.89 19.36
N ARG A 108 -0.52 -5.88 19.54
CA ARG A 108 0.08 -5.54 20.85
C ARG A 108 -0.97 -5.19 21.91
N ALA A 109 -2.07 -4.56 21.51
CA ALA A 109 -3.13 -4.15 22.43
C ALA A 109 -3.95 -5.33 22.98
N VAL A 110 -3.96 -6.47 22.29
CA VAL A 110 -4.74 -7.67 22.67
C VAL A 110 -3.87 -8.90 22.96
N SER A 111 -2.55 -8.78 22.79
CA SER A 111 -1.57 -9.83 23.06
C SER A 111 -1.78 -10.42 24.46
N PRO A 112 -1.94 -11.75 24.60
CA PRO A 112 -2.05 -12.37 25.91
C PRO A 112 -0.71 -12.23 26.65
N SER A 113 -0.82 -11.86 27.93
CA SER A 113 0.27 -11.79 28.92
C SER A 113 0.99 -13.13 29.09
#